data_AF-A0A969NAS3-F1
#
_entry.id   AF-A0A969NAS3-F1
#
_cell.length_a   1.000
_cell.length_b   1.000
_cell.length_c   1.000
_cell.angle_alpha   90.00
_cell.angle_beta   90.00
_cell.angle_gamma   90.00
#
_symmetry.space_group_name_H-M   'P 1'
#
loop_
_entity.id
_entity.type
_entity.pdbx_description
1 polymer ?
#
loop_
_entity_poly.entity_id
_entity_poly.type
_entity_poly.pdbx_seq_one_letter_code
_entity_poly.pdbx_strand_id
1 'polypeptide(L)'
;MKADALCALNVCFEKERIEALADEGKKIDLVKKGENWNLLRYTFKKFGVFESKTTWLRTIYPDKNKVTFKLVDSRNSHSIMPKIITGAGYYSASKSGDYIQFEYYSKCTLSRVALTGLLIKFAKKGLWIL
;
A
#
# COMPACT_ATOMS: atom_id res chain seq x y z
N MET A 1 -18.74 -20.77 -4.80
CA MET A 1 -18.94 -19.32 -4.63
C MET A 1 -17.92 -18.62 -5.53
N LYS A 2 -18.33 -18.05 -6.68
CA LYS A 2 -17.41 -17.27 -7.53
C LYS A 2 -17.19 -15.92 -6.83
N ALA A 3 -15.94 -15.50 -6.66
CA ALA A 3 -15.65 -14.16 -6.14
C ALA A 3 -16.21 -13.12 -7.12
N ASP A 4 -16.90 -12.09 -6.62
CA ASP A 4 -17.24 -10.91 -7.41
C ASP A 4 -16.11 -9.86 -7.32
N ALA A 5 -16.11 -8.89 -8.23
CA ALA A 5 -15.08 -7.86 -8.31
C ALA A 5 -14.98 -7.04 -7.00
N LEU A 6 -16.11 -6.81 -6.33
CA LEU A 6 -16.17 -6.06 -5.08
C LEU A 6 -15.55 -6.85 -3.92
N CYS A 7 -15.77 -8.15 -3.86
CA CYS A 7 -15.17 -9.06 -2.90
C CYS A 7 -13.64 -9.05 -3.02
N ALA A 8 -13.11 -9.06 -4.25
CA ALA A 8 -11.67 -8.93 -4.49
C ALA A 8 -11.13 -7.57 -4.00
N LEU A 9 -11.87 -6.48 -4.20
CA LEU A 9 -11.48 -5.16 -3.72
C LEU A 9 -11.55 -5.02 -2.20
N ASN A 10 -12.51 -5.69 -1.55
CA ASN A 10 -12.63 -5.72 -0.11
C ASN A 10 -11.42 -6.39 0.56
N VAL A 11 -10.79 -7.37 -0.10
CA VAL A 11 -9.49 -7.91 0.35
C VAL A 11 -8.44 -6.83 0.42
N CYS A 12 -8.42 -5.94 -0.58
CA CYS A 12 -7.48 -4.83 -0.56
C CYS A 12 -7.91 -3.77 0.43
N PHE A 13 -9.19 -3.54 0.74
CA PHE A 13 -9.64 -2.42 1.58
C PHE A 13 -9.65 -2.72 3.09
N GLU A 14 -10.12 -3.90 3.51
CA GLU A 14 -10.32 -4.23 4.92
C GLU A 14 -9.03 -4.64 5.62
N LYS A 15 -8.75 -4.07 6.80
CA LYS A 15 -7.50 -4.27 7.54
C LYS A 15 -7.17 -5.74 7.73
N GLU A 16 -8.13 -6.51 8.23
CA GLU A 16 -7.96 -7.91 8.64
C GLU A 16 -7.57 -8.79 7.43
N ARG A 17 -8.13 -8.48 6.26
CA ARG A 17 -7.82 -9.21 5.01
C ARG A 17 -6.44 -8.86 4.48
N ILE A 18 -6.05 -7.59 4.59
CA ILE A 18 -4.71 -7.15 4.18
C ILE A 18 -3.67 -7.77 5.12
N GLU A 19 -3.92 -7.77 6.43
CA GLU A 19 -3.03 -8.37 7.43
C GLU A 19 -2.85 -9.86 7.22
N ALA A 20 -3.92 -10.59 6.89
CA ALA A 20 -3.85 -12.01 6.57
C ALA A 20 -2.96 -12.33 5.36
N LEU A 21 -2.69 -11.34 4.50
CA LEU A 21 -1.84 -11.46 3.31
C LEU A 21 -0.51 -10.72 3.44
N ALA A 22 -0.25 -10.05 4.57
CA ALA A 22 0.94 -9.23 4.75
C ALA A 22 2.17 -10.09 5.03
N ASP A 23 3.29 -9.76 4.40
CA ASP A 23 4.57 -10.39 4.69
C ASP A 23 5.00 -10.17 6.15
N GLU A 24 5.80 -11.10 6.67
CA GLU A 24 6.45 -10.95 7.98
C GLU A 24 7.20 -9.60 8.08
N GLY A 25 7.01 -8.89 9.19
CA GLY A 25 7.63 -7.59 9.45
C GLY A 25 6.82 -6.37 9.00
N LYS A 26 5.62 -6.56 8.44
CA LYS A 26 4.63 -5.51 8.20
C LYS A 26 3.55 -5.55 9.28
N LYS A 27 3.40 -4.47 10.04
CA LYS A 27 2.28 -4.24 10.96
C LYS A 27 1.31 -3.24 10.33
N ILE A 28 0.01 -3.48 10.45
CA ILE A 28 -1.04 -2.58 9.94
C ILE A 28 -1.88 -2.13 11.12
N ASP A 29 -2.13 -0.83 11.23
CA ASP A 29 -2.98 -0.26 12.27
C ASP A 29 -4.15 0.48 11.61
N LEU A 30 -5.39 0.22 12.04
CA LEU A 30 -6.56 0.99 11.65
C LEU A 30 -6.61 2.26 12.50
N VAL A 31 -6.28 3.40 11.90
CA VAL A 31 -6.25 4.70 12.60
C VAL A 31 -7.67 5.26 12.73
N LYS A 32 -8.45 5.19 11.65
CA LYS A 32 -9.84 5.65 11.60
C LYS A 32 -10.59 4.94 10.47
N LYS A 33 -11.89 4.74 10.63
CA LYS A 33 -12.79 4.18 9.61
C LYS A 33 -14.02 5.07 9.48
N GLY A 34 -14.45 5.31 8.26
CA GLY A 34 -15.78 5.81 7.91
C GLY A 34 -16.50 4.78 7.06
N GLU A 35 -17.66 5.15 6.52
CA GLU A 35 -18.50 4.23 5.74
C GLU A 35 -17.78 3.67 4.51
N ASN A 36 -17.24 4.56 3.66
CA ASN A 36 -16.58 4.19 2.40
C ASN A 36 -15.09 4.51 2.37
N TRP A 37 -14.49 4.78 3.54
CA TRP A 37 -13.07 5.10 3.62
C TRP A 37 -12.45 4.59 4.91
N ASN A 38 -11.15 4.32 4.87
CA ASN A 38 -10.37 4.03 6.05
C ASN A 38 -9.00 4.71 5.99
N LEU A 39 -8.40 4.89 7.15
CA LEU A 39 -7.07 5.43 7.33
C LEU A 39 -6.23 4.32 7.96
N LEU A 40 -5.35 3.72 7.16
CA LEU A 40 -4.47 2.63 7.59
C LEU A 40 -3.05 3.16 7.74
N ARG A 41 -2.39 2.75 8.83
CA ARG A 41 -0.97 3.00 9.05
C ARG A 41 -0.21 1.69 8.90
N TYR A 42 0.73 1.67 7.98
CA TYR A 42 1.65 0.56 7.76
C TYR A 42 2.95 0.88 8.49
N THR A 43 3.43 -0.06 9.29
CA THR A 43 4.75 -0.02 9.91
C THR A 43 5.55 -1.17 9.35
N PHE A 44 6.62 -0.86 8.64
CA PHE A 44 7.57 -1.84 8.12
C PHE A 44 8.84 -1.80 8.96
N LYS A 45 9.25 -2.96 9.50
CA LYS A 45 10.50 -3.11 10.24
C LYS A 45 11.43 -4.06 9.51
N LYS A 46 12.70 -3.67 9.33
CA LYS A 46 13.71 -4.54 8.72
C LYS A 46 15.05 -4.46 9.44
N PHE A 47 15.71 -5.60 9.57
CA PHE A 47 17.06 -5.74 10.13
C PHE A 47 17.24 -5.13 11.53
N GLY A 48 16.17 -5.06 12.33
CA GLY A 48 16.20 -4.53 13.72
C GLY A 48 16.45 -3.03 13.87
N VAL A 49 16.93 -2.34 12.83
CA VAL A 49 17.32 -0.91 12.88
C VAL A 49 16.44 -0.02 12.01
N PHE A 50 15.82 -0.56 10.96
CA PHE A 50 15.00 0.22 10.06
C PHE A 50 13.52 0.13 10.43
N GLU A 51 12.87 1.28 10.60
CA GLU A 51 11.43 1.41 10.72
C GLU A 51 10.93 2.47 9.74
N SER A 52 9.97 2.11 8.89
CA SER A 52 9.20 3.03 8.05
C SER A 52 7.75 2.99 8.47
N LYS A 53 7.13 4.15 8.60
CA LYS A 53 5.71 4.33 8.91
C LYS A 53 5.07 5.16 7.82
N THR A 54 4.06 4.59 7.16
CA THR A 54 3.27 5.30 6.15
C THR A 54 1.79 5.22 6.51
N THR A 55 1.08 6.34 6.42
CA THR A 55 -0.37 6.41 6.68
C THR A 55 -1.08 6.75 5.39
N TRP A 56 -2.06 5.94 5.00
CA TRP A 56 -2.78 6.05 3.75
C TRP A 56 -4.26 6.19 4.00
N LEU A 57 -4.85 7.24 3.41
CA LEU A 57 -6.30 7.36 3.29
C LEU A 57 -6.73 6.53 2.10
N ARG A 58 -7.70 5.65 2.31
CA ARG A 58 -8.22 4.76 1.29
C ARG A 58 -9.71 4.95 1.16
N THR A 59 -10.22 4.90 -0.05
CA THR A 59 -11.64 5.12 -0.32
C THR A 59 -12.12 4.10 -1.33
N ILE A 60 -13.17 3.36 -0.97
CA ILE A 60 -13.82 2.39 -1.84
C ILE A 60 -14.97 3.06 -2.59
N TYR A 61 -15.05 2.79 -3.89
CA TYR A 61 -16.10 3.23 -4.79
C TYR A 61 -16.70 1.97 -5.43
N PRO A 62 -17.72 1.36 -4.80
CA PRO A 62 -18.33 0.12 -5.29
C PRO A 62 -18.84 0.23 -6.73
N ASP A 63 -19.51 1.34 -7.07
CA ASP A 63 -20.07 1.58 -8.41
C ASP A 63 -19.00 1.62 -9.51
N LYS A 64 -17.75 1.91 -9.14
CA LYS A 64 -16.60 2.00 -10.05
C LYS A 64 -15.70 0.76 -9.97
N ASN A 65 -16.05 -0.22 -9.13
CA ASN A 65 -15.18 -1.34 -8.75
C ASN A 65 -13.73 -0.87 -8.51
N LYS A 66 -13.58 0.13 -7.63
CA LYS A 66 -12.29 0.80 -7.42
C LYS A 66 -12.04 1.13 -5.95
N VAL A 67 -10.82 0.91 -5.49
CA VAL A 67 -10.31 1.44 -4.21
C VAL A 67 -9.18 2.40 -4.54
N THR A 68 -9.33 3.68 -4.22
CA THR A 68 -8.23 4.65 -4.33
C THR A 68 -7.49 4.75 -3.01
N PHE A 69 -6.22 5.15 -3.06
CA PHE A 69 -5.44 5.45 -1.86
C PHE A 69 -4.55 6.67 -2.10
N LYS A 70 -4.36 7.46 -1.03
CA LYS A 70 -3.51 8.64 -1.02
C LYS A 70 -2.69 8.67 0.28
N LEU A 71 -1.41 8.98 0.15
CA LEU A 71 -0.52 9.15 1.28
C LEU A 71 -0.94 10.38 2.09
N VAL A 72 -1.09 10.19 3.39
CA VAL A 72 -1.36 11.26 4.36
C VAL A 72 -0.11 11.63 5.14
N ASP A 73 0.67 10.63 5.55
CA ASP A 73 1.91 10.83 6.30
C ASP A 73 2.94 9.75 5.97
N SER A 74 4.22 10.10 6.02
CA SER A 74 5.34 9.18 5.84
C SER A 74 6.50 9.61 6.71
N ARG A 75 7.04 8.66 7.48
CA ARG A 75 8.18 8.87 8.38
C ARG A 75 9.09 7.65 8.34
N ASN A 76 10.39 7.89 8.33
CA ASN A 76 11.42 6.87 8.46
C ASN A 76 12.22 7.14 9.74
N SER A 77 12.63 6.09 10.44
CA SER A 77 13.48 6.23 11.63
C SER A 77 14.89 6.73 11.31
N HIS A 78 15.36 6.53 10.07
CA HIS A 78 16.69 6.92 9.62
C HIS A 78 16.65 7.71 8.31
N SER A 79 17.55 8.68 8.17
CA SER A 79 17.68 9.56 7.00
C SER A 79 18.26 8.89 5.75
N ILE A 80 18.75 7.66 5.87
CA ILE A 80 19.35 6.89 4.75
C ILE A 80 18.33 6.44 3.70
N MET A 81 17.04 6.38 4.04
CA MET A 81 15.99 6.01 3.10
C MET A 81 15.23 7.25 2.62
N PRO A 82 14.92 7.34 1.32
CA PRO A 82 14.11 8.42 0.81
C PRO A 82 12.76 8.46 1.52
N LYS A 83 12.36 9.65 1.95
CA LYS A 83 11.02 9.91 2.46
C LYS A 83 10.05 9.93 1.28
N ILE A 84 8.86 9.37 1.45
CA ILE A 84 7.79 9.56 0.48
C ILE A 84 7.16 10.93 0.73
N ILE A 85 7.28 11.83 -0.25
CA ILE A 85 6.72 13.19 -0.17
C ILE A 85 5.23 13.16 -0.52
N THR A 86 4.89 12.47 -1.60
CA THR A 86 3.51 12.22 -2.01
C THR A 86 3.37 10.79 -2.53
N GLY A 87 2.18 10.24 -2.40
CA GLY A 87 1.85 8.93 -2.92
C GLY A 87 0.37 8.86 -3.24
N ALA A 88 0.02 8.25 -4.36
CA ALA A 88 -1.37 7.99 -4.71
C ALA A 88 -1.46 6.80 -5.66
N GLY A 89 -2.61 6.16 -5.68
CA GLY A 89 -2.85 5.05 -6.58
C GLY A 89 -4.25 4.49 -6.44
N TYR A 90 -4.46 3.33 -7.06
CA TYR A 90 -5.72 2.61 -6.95
C TYR A 90 -5.55 1.11 -7.18
N TYR A 91 -6.56 0.40 -6.71
CA TYR A 91 -6.91 -0.96 -7.10
C TYR A 91 -8.21 -0.90 -7.89
N SER A 92 -8.31 -1.63 -8.99
CA SER A 92 -9.57 -1.86 -9.69
C SER A 92 -9.73 -3.34 -10.03
N ALA A 93 -10.98 -3.79 -10.05
CA ALA A 93 -11.32 -5.15 -10.43
C ALA A 93 -12.42 -5.12 -11.50
N SER A 94 -12.25 -5.89 -12.55
CA SER A 94 -13.27 -6.08 -13.59
C SER A 94 -13.45 -7.56 -13.90
N LYS A 95 -14.67 -7.94 -14.27
CA LYS A 95 -14.95 -9.30 -14.73
C LYS A 95 -14.63 -9.39 -16.22
N SER A 96 -13.87 -10.41 -16.60
CA SER A 96 -13.58 -10.71 -18.00
C SER A 96 -13.79 -12.21 -18.23
N GLY A 97 -14.90 -12.56 -18.87
CA GLY A 97 -15.34 -13.95 -19.00
C GLY A 97 -15.48 -14.65 -17.64
N ASP A 98 -14.70 -15.71 -17.45
CA ASP A 98 -14.67 -16.54 -16.23
C ASP A 98 -13.63 -16.11 -15.18
N TYR A 99 -12.86 -15.05 -15.43
CA TYR A 99 -11.84 -14.56 -14.50
C TYR A 99 -12.11 -13.12 -14.05
N ILE A 100 -11.46 -12.74 -12.95
CA ILE A 100 -11.40 -11.35 -12.48
C ILE A 100 -10.05 -10.80 -12.90
N GLN A 101 -10.07 -9.72 -13.67
CA GLN A 101 -8.89 -8.92 -13.93
C GLN A 101 -8.72 -7.92 -12.80
N PHE A 102 -7.53 -7.93 -12.18
CA PHE A 102 -7.17 -7.02 -11.11
C PHE A 102 -6.07 -6.08 -11.58
N GLU A 103 -6.26 -4.78 -11.38
CA GLU A 103 -5.31 -3.75 -11.77
C GLU A 103 -4.85 -3.00 -10.52
N TYR A 104 -3.53 -2.80 -10.44
CA TYR A 104 -2.90 -1.99 -9.42
C TYR A 104 -2.07 -0.90 -10.10
N TYR A 105 -2.33 0.34 -9.73
CA TYR A 105 -1.54 1.50 -10.11
C TYR A 105 -1.08 2.23 -8.87
N SER A 106 0.19 2.63 -8.85
CA SER A 106 0.76 3.46 -7.79
C SER A 106 1.82 4.41 -8.34
N LYS A 107 1.82 5.63 -7.81
CA LYS A 107 2.80 6.67 -8.09
C LYS A 107 3.20 7.33 -6.79
N CYS A 108 4.51 7.44 -6.57
CA CYS A 108 5.10 8.11 -5.43
C CYS A 108 6.15 9.12 -5.86
N THR A 109 6.22 10.26 -5.16
CA THR A 109 7.34 11.19 -5.24
C THR A 109 8.21 10.99 -4.01
N LEU A 110 9.49 10.77 -4.23
CA LEU A 110 10.47 10.54 -3.18
C LEU A 110 11.32 11.79 -2.94
N SER A 111 11.70 12.04 -1.69
CA SER A 111 12.67 13.08 -1.36
C SER A 111 14.01 12.76 -2.01
N ARG A 112 14.74 13.80 -2.42
CA ARG A 112 16.11 13.69 -2.92
C ARG A 112 17.07 13.34 -1.77
N VAL A 113 17.09 12.09 -1.36
CA VAL A 113 18.21 11.52 -0.59
C VAL A 113 19.23 11.03 -1.61
N ALA A 114 20.52 11.05 -1.27
CA ALA A 114 21.53 10.39 -2.10
C ALA A 114 21.05 8.96 -2.35
N LEU A 115 20.66 8.66 -3.59
CA LEU A 115 20.39 7.30 -4.05
C LEU A 115 21.74 6.58 -4.00
N THR A 116 22.11 6.14 -2.80
CA THR A 116 23.34 5.39 -2.61
C THR A 116 23.23 4.11 -3.43
N GLY A 117 24.35 3.58 -3.93
CA GLY A 117 24.34 2.36 -4.74
C GLY A 117 23.61 1.17 -4.09
N LEU A 118 23.42 1.21 -2.76
CA LEU A 118 22.63 0.26 -1.98
C LEU A 118 21.13 0.30 -2.33
N LEU A 119 20.54 1.49 -2.42
CA LEU A 119 19.12 1.68 -2.79
C LEU A 119 18.85 1.19 -4.22
N ILE A 120 19.75 1.51 -5.15
CA ILE A 120 19.68 1.02 -6.54
C ILE A 120 19.80 -0.51 -6.58
N LYS A 121 20.67 -1.10 -5.76
CA LYS A 121 20.80 -2.56 -5.65
C LYS A 121 19.54 -3.22 -5.08
N PHE A 122 18.87 -2.62 -4.10
CA PHE A 122 17.60 -3.14 -3.57
C PHE A 122 16.47 -3.05 -4.60
N ALA A 123 16.34 -1.91 -5.30
CA ALA A 123 15.36 -1.74 -6.37
C ALA A 123 15.56 -2.77 -7.50
N LYS A 124 16.81 -3.03 -7.92
CA LYS A 124 17.13 -4.04 -8.94
C LYS A 124 16.81 -5.48 -8.54
N LYS A 125 16.73 -5.78 -7.24
CA LYS A 125 16.39 -7.12 -6.73
C LYS A 125 14.88 -7.32 -6.48
N GLY A 126 14.03 -6.37 -6.91
CA GLY A 126 12.59 -6.43 -6.63
C GLY A 126 12.24 -6.24 -5.15
N LEU A 127 13.22 -5.89 -4.31
CA LEU A 127 13.05 -5.57 -2.89
C LEU A 127 12.63 -4.10 -2.74
N TRP A 128 11.53 -3.74 -3.41
CA TRP A 128 10.90 -2.45 -3.22
C TRP A 128 10.34 -2.39 -1.80
N ILE A 129 11.02 -1.64 -0.94
CA ILE A 129 10.50 -1.25 0.36
C ILE A 129 9.66 0.00 0.09
N LEU A 130 8.36 -0.19 -0.16
CA LEU A 130 7.34 0.85 -0.07
C LEU A 130 6.33 0.45 1.00
#